data_AF-A0A925GI79-F1
#
_entry.id   AF-A0A925GI79-F1
#
_cell.length_a   1.000
_cell.length_b   1.000
_cell.length_c   1.000
_cell.angle_alpha   90.00
_cell.angle_beta   90.00
_cell.angle_gamma   90.00
#
_symmetry.space_group_name_H-M   'P 1'
#
loop_
_entity.id
_entity.type
_entity.pdbx_description
1 polymer ?
#
loop_
_entity_poly.entity_id
_entity_poly.type
_entity_poly.pdbx_seq_one_letter_code
_entity_poly.pdbx_strand_id
1 'polypeptide(L)'
;MHLSIVVACSNDRVIGRDNRLLWHLPSDLKRFKSLTMGHPMIMGRKTFESIGKPLPGRTSIVVTHNTHYQRQGCLVAHSVEEAVTA
;
A
#
# COMPACT_ATOMS: atom_id res chain seq x y z
N MET A 1 13.99 -13.85 2.15
CA MET A 1 12.89 -12.88 2.05
C MET A 1 13.46 -11.55 1.58
N HIS A 2 12.90 -10.92 0.55
CA HIS A 2 13.37 -9.63 0.05
C HIS A 2 12.32 -8.57 0.37
N LEU A 3 12.73 -7.48 1.03
CA LEU A 3 11.87 -6.34 1.34
C LEU A 3 12.19 -5.21 0.38
N SER A 4 11.16 -4.55 -0.16
CA SER A 4 11.33 -3.51 -1.16
C SER A 4 10.33 -2.39 -0.94
N ILE A 5 10.79 -1.16 -1.15
CA ILE A 5 9.94 0.03 -1.14
C ILE A 5 9.63 0.40 -2.58
N VAL A 6 8.35 0.51 -2.90
CA VAL A 6 7.87 1.02 -4.20
C VAL A 6 7.17 2.35 -3.95
N VAL A 7 7.75 3.43 -4.45
CA VAL A 7 7.25 4.80 -4.22
C VAL A 7 7.42 5.65 -5.47
N ALA A 8 6.42 6.49 -5.76
CA ALA A 8 6.52 7.61 -6.68
C ALA A 8 6.65 8.89 -5.86
N CYS A 9 7.65 9.72 -6.17
CA CYS A 9 7.93 10.96 -5.45
C CYS A 9 8.30 12.09 -6.42
N SER A 10 8.01 13.33 -6.01
CA SER A 10 8.52 14.51 -6.72
C SER A 10 10.00 14.74 -6.43
N ASN A 11 10.63 15.69 -7.12
CA ASN A 11 12.02 16.09 -6.85
C ASN A 11 12.23 16.52 -5.39
N ASP A 12 11.22 17.14 -4.79
CA ASP A 12 11.21 17.57 -3.38
C ASP A 12 10.66 16.50 -2.43
N ARG A 13 10.62 15.22 -2.88
CA ARG A 13 10.20 14.03 -2.12
C ARG A 13 8.73 14.01 -1.69
N VAL A 14 7.88 14.85 -2.29
CA VAL A 14 6.44 14.83 -2.01
C VAL A 14 5.81 13.60 -2.66
N ILE A 15 4.94 12.89 -1.92
CA ILE A 15 4.28 11.65 -2.39
C ILE A 15 2.76 11.76 -2.47
N GLY A 16 2.17 12.78 -1.85
CA GLY A 16 0.72 12.95 -1.80
C GLY A 16 0.31 14.18 -1.00
N ARG A 17 -0.97 14.55 -1.13
CA ARG A 17 -1.61 15.66 -0.42
C ARG A 17 -3.08 15.30 -0.19
N ASP A 18 -3.63 15.67 0.97
CA ASP A 18 -5.05 15.45 1.32
C ASP A 18 -5.52 14.00 1.11
N ASN A 19 -4.67 13.04 1.49
CA ASN A 19 -4.85 11.59 1.33
C ASN A 19 -5.08 11.15 -0.14
N ARG A 20 -4.50 11.87 -1.10
CA ARG A 20 -4.55 11.56 -2.54
C ARG A 20 -3.17 11.73 -3.18
N LEU A 21 -3.01 11.13 -4.35
CA LEU A 21 -1.86 11.41 -5.22
C LEU A 21 -1.99 12.83 -5.79
N LEU A 22 -0.87 13.53 -5.88
CA LEU A 22 -0.80 14.89 -6.44
C LEU A 22 -0.99 14.93 -7.96
N TRP A 23 -0.70 13.82 -8.63
CA TRP A 23 -0.75 13.69 -10.07
C TRP A 23 -1.53 12.45 -10.48
N HIS A 24 -2.15 12.55 -11.66
CA HIS A 24 -2.71 11.40 -12.36
C HIS A 24 -1.75 10.98 -13.46
N LEU A 25 -0.93 9.95 -13.19
CA LEU A 25 0.08 9.45 -14.12
C LEU A 25 -0.19 7.96 -14.44
N PRO A 26 -0.95 7.66 -15.50
CA PRO A 26 -1.34 6.28 -15.83
C PRO A 26 -0.17 5.34 -16.10
N SER A 27 0.94 5.84 -16.64
CA SER A 27 2.16 5.06 -16.87
C SER A 27 2.80 4.58 -15.57
N ASP A 28 2.82 5.43 -14.54
CA ASP A 28 3.30 5.07 -13.21
C ASP A 28 2.41 3.99 -12.57
N LEU A 29 1.08 4.13 -12.67
CA LEU A 29 0.15 3.11 -12.17
C LEU A 29 0.32 1.75 -12.87
N LYS A 30 0.57 1.74 -14.19
CA LYS A 30 0.89 0.51 -14.94
C LYS A 30 2.19 -0.12 -14.45
N ARG A 31 3.23 0.70 -14.25
CA ARG A 31 4.53 0.25 -13.73
C ARG A 31 4.40 -0.31 -12.31
N PHE A 32 3.70 0.40 -11.42
CA PHE A 32 3.41 -0.05 -10.06
C PHE A 32 2.69 -1.40 -10.05
N LYS A 33 1.66 -1.57 -10.90
CA LYS A 33 0.97 -2.84 -11.06
C LYS A 33 1.92 -3.95 -11.51
N SER A 34 2.79 -3.68 -12.48
CA SER A 34 3.76 -4.68 -12.97
C SER A 34 4.77 -5.09 -11.91
N LEU A 35 5.27 -4.13 -11.11
CA LEU A 35 6.28 -4.39 -10.08
C LEU A 35 5.71 -5.14 -8.87
N THR A 36 4.41 -4.96 -8.59
CA THR A 36 3.77 -5.51 -7.38
C THR A 36 2.95 -6.76 -7.63
N MET A 37 2.69 -7.14 -8.89
CA MET A 37 1.82 -8.27 -9.22
C MET A 37 2.33 -9.58 -8.60
N GLY A 38 1.43 -10.34 -7.96
CA GLY A 38 1.77 -11.62 -7.32
C GLY A 38 2.53 -11.48 -6.00
N HIS A 39 2.86 -10.26 -5.56
CA HIS A 39 3.57 -10.01 -4.31
C HIS A 39 2.63 -9.51 -3.20
N PRO A 40 2.92 -9.82 -1.92
CA PRO A 40 2.30 -9.16 -0.79
C PRO A 40 2.61 -7.66 -0.78
N MET A 41 1.61 -6.87 -0.43
CA MET A 41 1.64 -5.42 -0.40
C MET A 41 1.35 -4.92 0.99
N ILE A 42 2.39 -4.46 1.69
CA ILE A 42 2.28 -3.82 3.01
C ILE A 42 2.04 -2.32 2.81
N MET A 43 0.98 -1.80 3.41
CA MET A 43 0.66 -0.37 3.36
C MET A 43 -0.01 0.09 4.66
N GLY A 44 0.10 1.39 4.97
CA GLY A 44 -0.63 1.96 6.10
C GLY A 44 -2.13 2.07 5.84
N ARG A 45 -2.94 2.09 6.91
CA ARG A 45 -4.40 2.28 6.86
C ARG A 45 -4.86 3.42 5.95
N LYS A 46 -4.26 4.61 6.06
CA LYS A 46 -4.65 5.79 5.27
C LYS A 46 -4.43 5.60 3.77
N THR A 47 -3.32 4.96 3.39
CA THR A 47 -3.03 4.60 2.00
C THR A 47 -4.07 3.62 1.47
N PHE A 48 -4.41 2.59 2.24
CA PHE A 48 -5.45 1.65 1.85
C PHE A 48 -6.81 2.34 1.68
N GLU A 49 -7.19 3.23 2.59
CA GLU A 49 -8.45 4.00 2.48
C GLU A 49 -8.47 4.94 1.28
N SER A 50 -7.32 5.52 0.91
CA SER A 50 -7.17 6.31 -0.32
C SER A 50 -7.41 5.46 -1.58
N ILE A 51 -6.91 4.22 -1.59
CA ILE A 51 -7.14 3.25 -2.68
C ILE A 51 -8.60 2.72 -2.65
N GLY A 52 -9.16 2.56 -1.47
CA GLY A 52 -10.55 2.16 -1.20
C GLY A 52 -10.82 0.65 -1.24
N LYS A 53 -9.97 -0.14 -1.92
CA LYS A 53 -10.19 -1.58 -2.13
C LYS A 53 -8.88 -2.38 -2.22
N PRO A 54 -8.91 -3.69 -1.93
CA PRO A 54 -7.78 -4.58 -2.21
C PRO A 54 -7.45 -4.55 -3.70
N LEU A 55 -6.16 -4.56 -4.01
CA LEU A 55 -5.69 -4.55 -5.39
C LEU A 55 -5.66 -5.99 -5.94
N PRO A 56 -6.42 -6.31 -7.01
CA PRO A 56 -6.55 -7.69 -7.49
C PRO A 56 -5.20 -8.34 -7.85
N GLY A 57 -5.04 -9.62 -7.56
CA GLY A 57 -3.79 -10.37 -7.83
C GLY A 57 -2.64 -10.04 -6.87
N ARG A 58 -2.92 -9.36 -5.75
CA ARG A 58 -1.97 -8.99 -4.69
C ARG A 58 -2.58 -9.22 -3.32
N THR A 59 -1.82 -9.77 -2.39
CA THR A 59 -2.22 -9.82 -0.98
C THR A 59 -2.08 -8.42 -0.39
N SER A 60 -3.17 -7.84 0.10
CA SER A 60 -3.13 -6.51 0.75
C SER A 60 -2.97 -6.68 2.26
N ILE A 61 -1.87 -6.16 2.82
CA ILE A 61 -1.58 -6.15 4.25
C ILE A 61 -1.66 -4.71 4.73
N VAL A 62 -2.60 -4.43 5.64
CA VAL A 62 -2.88 -3.08 6.15
C VAL A 62 -2.32 -2.95 7.57
N VAL A 63 -1.38 -2.02 7.76
CA VAL A 63 -0.78 -1.73 9.06
C VAL A 63 -1.55 -0.62 9.78
N THR A 64 -1.95 -0.89 11.02
CA THR A 64 -2.71 0.05 11.86
C THR A 64 -2.58 -0.26 13.35
N HIS A 65 -2.40 0.76 14.18
CA HIS A 65 -2.44 0.60 15.64
C HIS A 65 -3.87 0.40 16.19
N ASN A 66 -4.92 0.58 15.38
CA ASN A 66 -6.29 0.31 15.80
C ASN A 66 -6.57 -1.20 15.77
N THR A 67 -6.61 -1.83 16.94
CA THR A 67 -6.86 -3.26 17.14
C THR A 67 -8.26 -3.72 16.76
N HIS A 68 -9.22 -2.80 16.62
CA HIS A 68 -10.58 -3.09 16.18
C HIS A 68 -10.78 -2.90 14.67
N TYR A 69 -9.74 -2.48 13.94
CA TYR A 69 -9.84 -2.26 12.50
C TYR A 69 -9.97 -3.59 11.77
N GLN A 70 -11.02 -3.72 10.97
CA GLN A 70 -11.24 -4.88 10.12
C GLN A 70 -11.48 -4.44 8.68
N ARG A 71 -10.92 -5.19 7.73
CA ARG A 71 -11.19 -4.95 6.31
C ARG A 71 -11.23 -6.25 5.54
N GLN A 72 -12.37 -6.51 4.90
CA GLN A 72 -12.57 -7.71 4.10
C GLN A 72 -11.58 -7.77 2.93
N GLY A 73 -11.03 -8.95 2.67
CA GLY A 73 -10.07 -9.18 1.58
C GLY A 73 -8.68 -8.60 1.82
N CYS A 74 -8.38 -8.19 3.06
CA CYS A 74 -7.05 -7.75 3.49
C CYS A 74 -6.62 -8.52 4.73
N LEU A 75 -5.30 -8.67 4.90
CA LEU A 75 -4.70 -9.00 6.18
C LEU A 75 -4.50 -7.69 6.95
N VAL A 76 -4.72 -7.71 8.26
CA VAL A 76 -4.50 -6.56 9.14
C VAL A 76 -3.36 -6.91 10.09
N ALA A 77 -2.40 -6.00 10.22
CA ALA A 77 -1.28 -6.12 11.14
C ALA A 77 -1.21 -4.86 12.03
N HIS A 78 -0.74 -5.02 13.26
CA HIS A 78 -0.67 -3.97 14.27
C HIS A 78 0.73 -3.40 14.48
N SER A 79 1.73 -3.97 13.82
CA SER A 79 3.08 -3.42 13.68
C SER A 79 3.70 -3.74 12.33
N VAL A 80 4.85 -3.12 12.03
CA VAL A 80 5.61 -3.44 10.80
C VAL A 80 6.21 -4.83 10.90
N GLU A 81 6.68 -5.22 12.09
CA GLU A 81 7.25 -6.53 12.38
C GLU A 81 6.24 -7.65 12.14
N GLU A 82 5.00 -7.47 12.59
CA GLU A 82 3.91 -8.41 12.32
C GLU A 82 3.64 -8.49 10.81
N ALA A 83 3.58 -7.33 10.13
CA ALA A 83 3.28 -7.26 8.70
C ALA A 83 4.32 -7.95 7.81
N VAL A 84 5.60 -7.94 8.19
CA VAL A 84 6.66 -8.61 7.42
C VAL A 84 6.69 -10.14 7.64
N THR A 85 5.94 -10.64 8.63
CA THR A 85 5.82 -12.08 8.94
C THR A 85 4.50 -12.72 8.50
N ALA A 86 3.56 -11.93 8.01
CA ALA A 86 2.21 -12.35 7.59
C ALA A 86 2.21 -13.04 6.21
#